data_AF-A0A8X7TNE1-F1
#
_entry.id   AF-A0A8X7TNE1-F1
#
_cell.length_a   1.000
_cell.length_b   1.000
_cell.length_c   1.000
_cell.angle_alpha   90.00
_cell.angle_beta   90.00
_cell.angle_gamma   90.00
#
_symmetry.space_group_name_H-M   'P 1'
#
loop_
_entity.id
_entity.type
_entity.pdbx_description
1 polymer ?
#
loop_
_entity_poly.entity_id
_entity_poly.type
_entity_poly.pdbx_seq_one_letter_code
_entity_poly.pdbx_strand_id
1 'polypeptide(L)'
;MKHLKGKARNLAKVEGSIVAGSLTAETFNFTSYYFAPTVCTRKRVPRRYDDGGVPTSYPIDGVPDIFCEIARFGGKTKEVWWSCEEDKHSAHTYILLNCEDAVTRYFERYIFL
;
A
#
# COMPACT_ATOMS: atom_id res chain seq x y z
N MET A 1 -9.67 -24.93 2.80
CA MET A 1 -11.08 -25.41 2.85
C MET A 1 -12.19 -24.35 2.70
N LYS A 2 -11.95 -23.02 2.75
CA LYS A 2 -13.06 -22.02 2.70
C LYS A 2 -13.52 -21.59 1.29
N HIS A 3 -12.92 -22.08 0.21
CA HIS A 3 -13.16 -21.55 -1.15
C HIS A 3 -14.46 -22.03 -1.81
N LEU A 4 -14.84 -23.30 -1.64
CA LEU A 4 -16.06 -23.85 -2.25
C LEU A 4 -17.34 -23.42 -1.53
N LYS A 5 -17.27 -23.22 -0.21
CA LYS A 5 -18.44 -22.82 0.61
C LYS A 5 -19.09 -21.52 0.10
N GLY A 6 -18.29 -20.57 -0.39
CA GLY A 6 -18.82 -19.32 -0.96
C GLY A 6 -19.50 -19.49 -2.34
N LYS A 7 -19.23 -20.59 -3.04
CA LYS A 7 -19.80 -20.89 -4.37
C LYS A 7 -21.04 -21.76 -4.32
N ALA A 8 -21.28 -22.44 -3.19
CA ALA A 8 -22.47 -23.26 -2.92
C ALA A 8 -23.68 -22.39 -2.53
N ARG A 9 -24.12 -21.48 -3.42
CA ARG A 9 -25.19 -20.50 -3.15
C ARG A 9 -26.60 -21.03 -3.47
N ASN A 10 -26.72 -21.98 -4.39
CA ASN A 10 -27.99 -22.62 -4.72
C ASN A 10 -28.09 -23.98 -4.03
N LEU A 11 -29.03 -24.14 -3.09
CA LEU A 11 -29.23 -25.40 -2.35
C LEU A 11 -29.95 -26.47 -3.18
N ALA A 12 -30.75 -26.09 -4.19
CA ALA A 12 -31.44 -27.04 -5.06
C ALA A 12 -30.50 -27.71 -6.08
N LYS A 13 -29.42 -27.01 -6.48
CA LYS A 13 -28.38 -27.51 -7.40
C LYS A 13 -27.01 -27.03 -6.96
N VAL A 14 -26.52 -27.58 -5.86
CA VAL A 14 -25.29 -27.10 -5.21
C VAL A 14 -24.05 -27.29 -6.10
N GLU A 15 -23.95 -28.43 -6.77
CA GLU A 15 -22.82 -28.75 -7.67
C GLU A 15 -22.77 -27.78 -8.86
N GLY A 16 -23.92 -27.55 -9.51
CA GLY A 16 -24.03 -26.61 -10.62
C GLY A 16 -23.63 -25.19 -10.22
N SER A 17 -24.03 -24.74 -9.02
CA SER A 17 -23.62 -23.43 -8.48
C SER A 17 -22.11 -23.36 -8.21
N ILE A 18 -21.52 -24.45 -7.71
CA ILE A 18 -20.07 -24.53 -7.46
C ILE A 18 -19.29 -24.48 -8.78
N VAL A 19 -19.72 -25.25 -9.78
CA VAL A 19 -19.09 -25.29 -11.11
C VAL A 19 -19.17 -23.92 -11.78
N ALA A 20 -20.37 -23.32 -11.84
CA ALA A 20 -20.56 -22.00 -12.43
C ALA A 20 -19.71 -20.92 -11.72
N GLY A 21 -19.69 -20.92 -10.39
CA GLY A 21 -18.87 -20.00 -9.61
C GLY A 21 -17.37 -20.22 -9.79
N SER A 22 -16.94 -21.44 -10.12
CA SER A 22 -15.54 -21.77 -10.38
C SER A 22 -15.10 -21.32 -11.76
N LEU A 23 -15.89 -21.64 -12.78
CA LEU A 23 -15.67 -21.18 -14.15
C LEU A 23 -15.58 -19.64 -14.20
N THR A 24 -16.56 -18.97 -13.58
CA THR A 24 -16.60 -17.50 -13.51
C THR A 24 -15.34 -16.93 -12.84
N ALA A 25 -14.90 -17.51 -11.72
CA ALA A 25 -13.71 -17.06 -11.01
C ALA A 25 -12.43 -17.23 -11.84
N GLU A 26 -12.33 -18.33 -12.60
CA GLU A 26 -11.20 -18.62 -13.47
C GLU A 26 -11.16 -17.70 -14.68
N THR A 27 -12.31 -17.50 -15.35
CA THR A 27 -12.41 -16.55 -16.47
C THR A 27 -12.02 -15.14 -16.05
N PHE A 28 -12.50 -14.65 -14.89
CA PHE A 28 -12.09 -13.34 -14.37
C PHE A 28 -10.60 -13.28 -14.07
N ASN A 29 -10.01 -14.36 -13.55
CA ASN A 29 -8.58 -14.40 -13.29
C ASN A 29 -7.76 -14.37 -14.58
N PHE A 30 -8.13 -15.18 -15.57
CA PHE A 30 -7.44 -15.26 -16.86
C PHE A 30 -7.53 -13.93 -17.62
N THR A 31 -8.74 -13.38 -17.77
CA THR A 31 -8.96 -12.12 -18.50
C THR A 31 -8.25 -10.92 -17.86
N SER A 32 -8.04 -10.93 -16.52
CA SER A 32 -7.34 -9.84 -15.83
C SER A 32 -5.92 -9.58 -16.32
N TYR A 33 -5.26 -10.56 -16.95
CA TYR A 33 -3.90 -10.42 -17.49
C TYR A 33 -3.86 -9.73 -18.85
N TYR A 34 -4.97 -9.72 -19.59
CA TYR A 34 -5.00 -9.22 -20.97
C TYR A 34 -5.68 -7.85 -21.10
N PHE A 35 -6.40 -7.40 -20.07
CA PHE A 35 -7.03 -6.09 -20.11
C PHE A 35 -6.06 -4.94 -19.82
N ALA A 36 -6.22 -3.86 -20.58
CA ALA A 36 -5.51 -2.60 -20.38
C ALA A 36 -5.62 -2.11 -18.93
N PRO A 37 -4.60 -1.41 -18.38
CA PRO A 37 -4.58 -0.95 -16.99
C PRO A 37 -5.82 -0.16 -16.56
N THR A 38 -6.44 0.56 -17.50
CA THR A 38 -7.64 1.37 -17.32
C THR A 38 -8.91 0.57 -17.02
N VAL A 39 -8.93 -0.73 -17.33
CA VAL A 39 -10.10 -1.60 -17.07
C VAL A 39 -10.04 -2.11 -15.63
N CYS A 40 -11.10 -1.87 -14.88
CA CYS A 40 -11.25 -2.38 -13.52
C CYS A 40 -11.54 -3.89 -13.56
N THR A 41 -10.59 -4.70 -13.08
CA THR A 41 -10.71 -6.17 -13.03
C THR A 41 -10.74 -6.64 -11.58
N ARG A 42 -11.20 -7.87 -11.30
CA ARG A 42 -11.29 -8.41 -9.93
C ARG A 42 -9.96 -8.33 -9.14
N LYS A 43 -8.81 -8.33 -9.82
CA LYS A 43 -7.49 -8.14 -9.18
C LYS A 43 -7.18 -6.70 -8.82
N ARG A 44 -7.74 -5.75 -9.55
CA ARG A 44 -7.51 -4.31 -9.41
C ARG A 44 -8.59 -3.62 -8.58
N VAL A 45 -9.73 -4.29 -8.33
CA VAL A 45 -10.77 -3.79 -7.43
C VAL A 45 -10.19 -3.70 -6.00
N PRO A 46 -10.19 -2.51 -5.38
CA PRO A 46 -9.82 -2.35 -3.99
C PRO A 46 -10.65 -3.25 -3.08
N ARG A 47 -10.11 -3.68 -1.94
CA ARG A 47 -10.91 -4.48 -0.99
C ARG A 47 -12.08 -3.62 -0.48
N ARG A 48 -13.16 -4.24 -0.01
CA ARG A 48 -14.39 -3.54 0.44
C ARG A 48 -14.21 -2.50 1.56
N TYR A 49 -13.03 -2.43 2.16
CA TYR A 49 -12.63 -1.47 3.20
C TYR A 49 -11.25 -0.88 2.88
N ASP A 50 -10.94 -0.77 1.60
CA ASP A 50 -9.73 -0.15 1.11
C ASP A 50 -10.13 1.18 0.52
N ASP A 51 -10.21 2.18 1.39
CA ASP A 51 -10.70 3.53 1.08
C ASP A 51 -9.65 4.33 0.27
N GLY A 52 -8.62 3.65 -0.25
CA GLY A 52 -7.45 4.27 -0.87
C GLY A 52 -6.51 4.95 0.12
N GLY A 53 -6.98 5.24 1.33
CA GLY A 53 -6.28 6.07 2.31
C GLY A 53 -6.29 7.56 1.91
N VAL A 54 -6.01 8.43 2.86
CA VAL A 54 -5.85 9.87 2.60
C VAL A 54 -4.36 10.19 2.73
N PRO A 55 -3.72 10.81 1.73
CA PRO A 55 -2.34 11.28 1.85
C PRO A 55 -2.18 12.18 3.07
N THR A 56 -1.04 12.09 3.73
CA THR A 56 -0.74 13.01 4.84
C THR A 56 -0.47 14.38 4.24
N SER A 57 -1.28 15.38 4.61
CA SER A 57 -1.05 16.78 4.24
C SER A 57 -0.51 17.52 5.44
N TYR A 58 0.63 18.17 5.28
CA TYR A 58 1.20 19.04 6.29
C TYR A 58 0.77 20.49 6.03
N PRO A 59 0.53 21.30 7.07
CA PRO A 59 0.15 22.71 6.92
C PRO A 59 1.33 23.63 6.56
N ILE A 60 2.51 23.05 6.33
CA ILE A 60 3.78 23.76 6.07
C ILE A 60 4.23 23.39 4.66
N ASP A 61 4.58 24.40 3.87
CA ASP A 61 5.11 24.20 2.53
C ASP A 61 6.54 23.65 2.56
N GLY A 62 6.90 22.88 1.54
CA GLY A 62 8.26 22.35 1.38
C GLY A 62 8.53 21.02 2.08
N VAL A 63 7.51 20.36 2.64
CA VAL A 63 7.61 18.97 3.09
C VAL A 63 7.77 18.05 1.88
N PRO A 64 8.84 17.24 1.79
CA PRO A 64 9.01 16.30 0.69
C PRO A 64 7.89 15.27 0.59
N ASP A 65 7.48 14.91 -0.64
CA ASP A 65 6.39 13.97 -0.92
C ASP A 65 6.57 12.60 -0.24
N ILE A 66 7.81 12.19 0.02
CA ILE A 66 8.14 10.95 0.76
C ILE A 66 7.56 10.90 2.18
N PHE A 67 7.25 12.05 2.79
CA PHE A 67 6.58 12.14 4.08
C PHE A 67 5.05 12.22 3.94
N CYS A 68 4.55 12.49 2.73
CA CYS A 68 3.13 12.61 2.41
C CYS A 68 2.49 11.27 2.01
N GLU A 69 3.21 10.16 2.18
CA GLU A 69 2.77 8.83 1.76
C GLU A 69 1.41 8.46 2.37
N ILE A 70 0.60 7.74 1.60
CA ILE A 70 -0.74 7.33 2.02
C ILE A 70 -0.60 6.19 3.04
N ALA A 71 -0.52 6.55 4.31
CA ALA A 71 -0.37 5.59 5.40
C ALA A 71 -1.67 5.40 6.18
N ARG A 72 -1.88 4.18 6.68
CA ARG A 72 -2.85 3.92 7.74
C ARG A 72 -2.19 4.21 9.08
N PHE A 73 -2.73 5.15 9.86
CA PHE A 73 -2.29 5.45 11.24
C PHE A 73 -2.47 4.28 12.24
N GLY A 74 -2.93 3.11 11.80
CA GLY A 74 -3.14 1.93 12.63
C GLY A 74 -2.59 0.66 11.98
N GLY A 75 -1.85 -0.14 12.76
CA GLY A 75 -1.26 -1.40 12.31
C GLY A 75 0.06 -1.69 13.00
N LYS A 76 0.69 -2.80 12.62
CA LYS A 76 2.07 -3.08 13.02
C LYS A 76 3.00 -2.20 12.20
N THR A 77 3.89 -1.47 12.87
CA THR A 77 4.96 -0.74 12.22
C THR A 77 5.88 -1.73 11.51
N LYS A 78 6.22 -1.43 10.25
CA LYS A 78 7.21 -2.17 9.48
C LYS A 78 8.39 -1.25 9.25
N GLU A 79 9.56 -1.68 9.68
CA GLU A 79 10.80 -1.03 9.30
C GLU A 79 11.08 -1.32 7.82
N VAL A 80 11.33 -0.26 7.05
CA VAL A 80 11.61 -0.34 5.61
C VAL A 80 12.87 0.46 5.37
N TRP A 81 13.80 -0.12 4.61
CA TRP A 81 14.96 0.58 4.10
C TRP A 81 14.57 1.33 2.82
N TRP A 82 14.96 2.60 2.72
CA TRP A 82 14.85 3.32 1.45
C TRP A 82 15.82 2.72 0.43
N SER A 83 15.27 2.25 -0.69
CA SER A 83 16.06 1.73 -1.81
C SER A 83 16.51 2.82 -2.79
N CYS A 84 15.86 3.98 -2.74
CA CYS A 84 16.15 5.15 -3.57
C CYS A 84 17.09 6.08 -2.80
N GLU A 85 18.28 6.33 -3.34
CA GLU A 85 19.26 7.20 -2.66
C GLU A 85 18.86 8.68 -2.75
N GLU A 86 18.13 9.08 -3.79
CA GLU A 86 17.59 10.44 -3.93
C GLU A 86 16.56 10.74 -2.83
N ASP A 87 15.64 9.81 -2.57
CA ASP A 87 14.62 9.95 -1.52
C ASP A 87 15.28 10.02 -0.14
N LYS A 88 16.27 9.16 0.09
CA LYS A 88 17.07 9.16 1.31
C LYS A 88 17.83 10.47 1.50
N HIS A 89 18.49 10.97 0.46
CA HIS A 89 19.21 12.24 0.52
C HIS A 89 18.26 13.42 0.80
N SER A 90 17.10 13.44 0.14
CA SER A 90 16.05 14.43 0.35
C SER A 90 15.54 14.41 1.80
N ALA A 91 15.23 13.23 2.33
CA ALA A 91 14.79 13.05 3.71
C ALA A 91 15.82 13.52 4.73
N HIS A 92 17.08 13.09 4.55
CA HIS A 92 18.18 13.46 5.44
C HIS A 92 18.38 14.97 5.47
N THR A 93 18.39 15.61 4.30
CA THR A 93 18.56 17.06 4.18
C THR A 93 17.41 17.80 4.84
N TYR A 94 16.17 17.37 4.60
CA TYR A 94 14.99 17.97 5.22
C TYR A 94 15.03 17.90 6.76
N ILE A 95 15.41 16.74 7.32
CA ILE A 95 15.54 16.57 8.79
C ILE A 95 16.62 17.49 9.34
N LEU A 96 17.81 17.54 8.71
CA LEU A 96 18.90 18.38 9.19
C LEU A 96 18.58 19.87 9.11
N LEU A 97 17.80 20.32 8.12
CA LEU A 97 17.44 21.73 8.01
C LEU A 97 16.34 22.15 9.00
N ASN A 98 15.50 21.21 9.45
CA ASN A 98 14.30 21.53 10.22
C ASN A 98 14.28 20.96 11.65
N CYS A 99 15.29 20.17 12.05
CA CYS A 99 15.37 19.57 13.39
C CYS A 99 16.67 19.95 14.09
N GLU A 100 16.61 20.99 14.93
CA GLU A 100 17.76 21.52 15.68
C GLU A 100 18.44 20.45 16.57
N ASP A 101 17.66 19.55 17.17
CA ASP A 101 18.18 18.44 17.98
C ASP A 101 19.01 17.45 17.16
N ALA A 102 18.59 17.15 15.93
CA ALA A 102 19.31 16.24 15.05
C ALA A 102 20.64 16.84 14.62
N VAL A 103 20.66 18.15 14.35
CA VAL A 103 21.85 18.91 14.02
C VAL A 103 22.83 18.96 15.19
N THR A 104 22.34 19.29 16.38
CA THR A 104 23.16 19.36 17.60
C THR A 104 23.84 18.02 17.89
N ARG A 105 23.10 16.91 17.85
CA ARG A 105 23.67 15.56 18.06
C ARG A 105 24.67 15.15 16.99
N TYR A 106 24.46 15.57 15.74
CA TYR A 106 25.40 15.28 14.66
C TYR A 106 26.75 15.99 14.90
N PHE A 107 26.70 17.27 15.28
CA PHE A 107 27.91 18.06 15.57
C PHE A 107 28.62 17.59 16.84
N GLU A 108 27.91 17.25 17.91
CA GLU A 108 28.51 16.70 19.13
C GLU A 108 29.31 15.43 18.83
N ARG A 109 28.81 14.55 17.95
CA ARG A 109 29.53 13.33 17.55
C ARG A 109 30.83 13.59 16.79
N TYR A 110 30.95 14.74 16.12
CA TYR A 110 32.16 15.14 15.38
C TYR A 110 33.16 15.93 16.24
N ILE A 111 32.69 16.59 17.30
CA ILE A 111 33.55 17.37 18.21
C ILE A 111 34.25 16.46 19.25
N PHE A 112 33.69 15.28 19.53
CA PHE A 112 34.27 14.29 20.45
C PHE A 112 35.04 13.13 19.78
N LEU A 113 35.48 13.31 18.53
CA LEU A 113 36.43 12.43 17.81
C LEU A 113 37.71 13.22 17.50
#